data_AF-A0A518IG96-F1
#
_entry.id   AF-A0A518IG96-F1
#
_cell.length_a   1.000
_cell.length_b   1.000
_cell.length_c   1.000
_cell.angle_alpha   90.00
_cell.angle_beta   90.00
_cell.angle_gamma   90.00
#
_symmetry.space_group_name_H-M   'P 1'
#
loop_
_entity.id
_entity.type
_entity.pdbx_description
1 polymer ?
#
loop_
_entity_poly.entity_id
_entity_poly.type
_entity_poly.pdbx_seq_one_letter_code
_entity_poly.pdbx_strand_id
1 'polypeptide(L)' 'MKPKTAVLLILTASVFFACAIILADDLLEGTKWNQIVMYSLIALWWISFVYLSVASRRPKQTMVNGTDK' A
#
# COMPACT_ATOMS: atom_id res chain seq x y z
N MET A 1 -14.58 4.51 -1.61
CA MET A 1 -14.22 3.54 -2.67
C MET A 1 -15.06 2.27 -2.49
N LYS A 2 -15.44 1.59 -3.57
CA LYS A 2 -16.09 0.27 -3.45
C LYS A 2 -15.07 -0.70 -2.83
N PRO A 3 -15.46 -1.57 -1.89
CA PRO A 3 -14.54 -2.47 -1.19
C PRO A 3 -13.74 -3.36 -2.15
N LYS A 4 -14.37 -3.78 -3.26
CA LYS A 4 -13.73 -4.56 -4.33
C LYS A 4 -12.53 -3.83 -4.98
N THR A 5 -12.62 -2.52 -5.16
CA THR A 5 -11.55 -1.71 -5.75
C THR A 5 -10.37 -1.54 -4.80
N ALA A 6 -10.64 -1.37 -3.51
CA ALA A 6 -9.59 -1.28 -2.50
C ALA A 6 -8.80 -2.59 -2.37
N VAL A 7 -9.50 -3.73 -2.35
CA VAL A 7 -8.86 -5.06 -2.34
C VAL A 7 -8.02 -5.29 -3.60
N LEU A 8 -8.54 -4.92 -4.77
CA LEU A 8 -7.79 -5.03 -6.03
C LEU A 8 -6.50 -4.19 -5.99
N LEU A 9 -6.58 -2.95 -5.49
CA LEU A 9 -5.43 -2.06 -5.36
C LEU A 9 -4.35 -2.63 -4.43
N ILE A 10 -4.75 -3.22 -3.29
CA ILE A 10 -3.80 -3.92 -2.39
C ILE A 10 -3.11 -5.05 -3.12
N LEU A 11 -3.88 -5.89 -3.82
CA LEU A 11 -3.34 -7.04 -4.55
C LEU A 11 -2.33 -6.61 -5.61
N THR A 12 -2.67 -5.61 -6.41
CA THR A 12 -1.74 -5.06 -7.42
C THR A 12 -0.50 -4.43 -6.79
N ALA A 13 -0.65 -3.68 -5.70
CA ALA A 13 0.48 -3.08 -5.01
C ALA A 13 1.41 -4.15 -4.39
N SER A 14 0.84 -5.20 -3.79
CA SER A 14 1.62 -6.31 -3.24
C SER A 14 2.41 -7.06 -4.30
N VAL A 15 1.80 -7.34 -5.46
CA VAL A 15 2.52 -7.99 -6.58
C VAL A 15 3.64 -7.09 -7.09
N PHE A 16 3.38 -5.79 -7.24
CA PHE A 16 4.40 -4.83 -7.68
C PHE A 16 5.60 -4.78 -6.72
N PHE A 17 5.35 -4.68 -5.40
CA PHE A 17 6.41 -4.68 -4.40
C PHE A 17 7.17 -6.01 -4.35
N ALA A 18 6.48 -7.15 -4.52
CA ALA A 18 7.14 -8.46 -4.58
C ALA A 18 8.12 -8.53 -5.76
N CYS A 19 7.71 -8.08 -6.95
CA CYS A 19 8.62 -8.00 -8.11
C CYS A 19 9.78 -7.03 -7.87
N ALA A 20 9.52 -5.86 -7.27
CA ALA A 20 10.56 -4.88 -6.97
C ALA A 20 11.59 -5.42 -5.97
N ILE A 21 11.16 -6.17 -4.97
CA ILE A 21 12.01 -6.86 -3.99
C ILE A 21 12.90 -7.89 -4.70
N ILE A 22 12.32 -8.80 -5.49
CA ILE A 22 13.10 -9.82 -6.21
C ILE A 22 14.13 -9.17 -7.13
N LEU A 23 13.74 -8.14 -7.88
CA LEU A 23 14.63 -7.43 -8.79
C LEU A 23 15.75 -6.69 -8.04
N ALA A 24 15.43 -6.08 -6.89
CA ALA A 24 16.42 -5.42 -6.06
C ALA A 24 17.41 -6.40 -5.43
N ASP A 25 16.95 -7.62 -5.06
CA ASP A 25 17.83 -8.68 -4.57
C ASP A 25 18.87 -9.05 -5.61
N ASP A 26 18.41 -9.33 -6.83
CA ASP A 26 19.24 -9.78 -7.95
C ASP A 26 20.25 -8.70 -8.39
N LEU A 27 19.84 -7.43 -8.35
CA LEU A 27 20.71 -6.29 -8.67
C LEU A 27 21.74 -5.96 -7.59
N LEU A 28 21.41 -6.22 -6.31
CA LEU A 28 22.23 -5.81 -5.17
C LEU A 28 22.92 -6.99 -4.49
N GLU A 29 22.77 -8.20 -5.02
CA GLU A 29 23.37 -9.42 -4.49
C GLU A 29 24.88 -9.23 -4.27
N GLY A 30 25.36 -9.56 -3.07
CA GLY A 30 26.76 -9.38 -2.67
C GLY A 30 27.15 -7.96 -2.24
N THR A 31 26.25 -6.97 -2.32
CA THR A 31 26.50 -5.61 -1.81
C THR A 31 25.93 -5.41 -0.40
N LYS A 32 26.59 -4.56 0.40
CA LYS A 32 26.14 -4.18 1.75
C LYS A 32 24.80 -3.43 1.75
N TRP A 33 24.39 -2.92 0.58
CA TRP A 33 23.16 -2.16 0.38
C TRP A 33 21.94 -3.05 0.18
N ASN A 34 22.10 -4.35 -0.12
CA ASN A 34 20.97 -5.24 -0.36
C ASN A 34 20.00 -5.25 0.84
N GLN A 35 20.52 -5.47 2.05
CA GLN A 35 19.68 -5.44 3.27
C GLN A 35 18.97 -4.10 3.46
N ILE A 36 19.66 -2.97 3.25
CA ILE A 36 19.08 -1.64 3.45
C ILE A 36 17.93 -1.41 2.47
N VAL A 37 18.12 -1.75 1.19
CA VAL A 37 17.11 -1.58 0.15
C VAL A 37 15.93 -2.53 0.39
N MET A 38 16.21 -3.78 0.76
CA MET A 38 15.21 -4.78 1.14
C MET A 38 14.31 -4.30 2.28
N TYR A 39 14.90 -3.89 3.40
CA TYR A 39 14.12 -3.42 4.55
C TYR A 39 13.35 -2.13 4.24
N SER A 40 13.91 -1.24 3.41
CA SER A 40 13.22 -0.02 2.98
C SER A 40 12.00 -0.34 2.11
N LEU A 41 12.12 -1.27 1.16
CA LEU A 41 11.01 -1.73 0.33
C LEU A 41 9.88 -2.36 1.16
N ILE A 42 10.23 -3.19 2.15
CA ILE A 42 9.26 -3.80 3.07
C ILE A 42 8.57 -2.72 3.92
N ALA A 43 9.31 -1.74 4.43
CA ALA A 43 8.74 -0.63 5.20
C ALA A 43 7.79 0.24 4.35
N LEU A 44 8.17 0.55 3.12
CA LEU A 44 7.34 1.29 2.15
C LEU A 44 6.06 0.54 1.81
N TRP A 45 6.12 -0.79 1.64
CA TRP A 45 4.94 -1.60 1.42
C TRP A 45 3.97 -1.51 2.62
N TRP A 46 4.48 -1.55 3.84
CA TRP A 46 3.69 -1.42 5.07
C TRP A 46 2.93 -0.09 5.18
N ILE A 47 3.49 1.02 4.68
CA ILE A 47 2.84 2.33 4.69
C ILE A 47 1.53 2.31 3.92
N SER A 48 1.48 1.61 2.77
CA SER A 48 0.27 1.47 1.96
C SER A 48 -0.84 0.75 2.73
N PHE A 49 -0.47 -0.27 3.51
CA PHE A 49 -1.40 -1.03 4.33
C PHE A 49 -1.95 -0.21 5.51
N VAL A 50 -1.09 0.58 6.17
CA VAL A 50 -1.49 1.49 7.25
C VAL A 50 -2.40 2.60 6.71
N TYR A 51 -2.05 3.23 5.59
CA TYR A 51 -2.86 4.28 4.99
C TYR A 51 -4.25 3.77 4.61
N LEU A 52 -4.32 2.58 4.01
CA LEU A 52 -5.60 1.97 3.66
C LEU A 52 -6.41 1.57 4.91
N SER A 53 -5.76 1.09 5.96
CA SER A 53 -6.40 0.78 7.24
C SER A 53 -7.01 2.03 7.87
N VAL A 54 -6.29 3.16 7.87
CA VAL A 54 -6.78 4.46 8.36
C VAL A 54 -7.90 4.99 7.46
N ALA A 55 -7.75 4.90 6.14
CA ALA A 55 -8.77 5.32 5.18
C ALA A 55 -10.06 4.48 5.30
N SER A 56 -9.96 3.20 5.64
CA SER A 56 -11.13 2.33 5.89
C SER A 56 -11.89 2.72 7.16
N ARG A 57 -11.19 3.30 8.15
CA ARG A 57 -11.77 3.75 9.42
C ARG A 57 -12.37 5.14 9.36
N ARG A 58 -12.16 5.92 8.28
CA ARG A 58 -12.90 7.17 8.09
C ARG A 58 -14.34 6.80 7.74
N PRO A 59 -15.30 6.98 8.67
CA PRO A 59 -16.70 6.76 8.33
C PRO A 59 -17.02 7.75 7.22
N LYS A 60 -17.71 7.23 6.20
CA LYS A 60 -18.42 8.00 5.19
C LYS A 60 -19.20 9.09 5.94
N GLN A 61 -18.67 10.32 6.01
CA GLN A 61 -19.46 11.48 6.39
C GLN A 61 -20.50 11.60 5.28
N THR A 62 -21.64 10.96 5.52
CA THR A 62 -22.87 11.18 4.81
C THR A 62 -23.06 12.69 4.79
N MET A 63 -22.91 13.30 3.61
CA MET A 63 -23.56 14.56 3.31
C MET A 63 -25.03 14.36 3.64
N VAL A 64 -25.44 14.74 4.85
CA VAL A 64 -26.83 15.05 5.13
C VAL A 64 -27.07 16.33 4.35
N ASN A 65 -27.56 16.13 3.14
CA ASN A 65 -28.12 17.16 2.30
C ASN A 65 -29.26 17.78 3.11
N GLY A 66 -28.97 18.86 3.82
CA GLY A 66 -29.95 19.72 4.46
C GLY A 66 -30.67 20.52 3.38
N THR A 67 -31.45 19.83 2.55
CA THR A 67 -32.58 20.42 1.83
C THR A 67 -33.76 20.28 2.79
N ASP A 68 -33.84 21.19 3.75
CA ASP A 68 -35.10 21.43 4.47
C ASP A 68 -35.75 22.68 3.87
N LYS A 69 -37.06 22.65 3.89
CA LYS A 69 -37.98 23.41 3.04
C LYS A 69 -37.99 24.92 3.29
#